data_AF-D8QJ81-F1
#
_entry.id   AF-D8QJ81-F1
#
_cell.length_a   1.000
_cell.length_b   1.000
_cell.length_c   1.000
_cell.angle_alpha   90.00
_cell.angle_beta   90.00
_cell.angle_gamma   90.00
#
_symmetry.space_group_name_H-M   'P 1'
#
loop_
_entity.id
_entity.type
_entity.pdbx_description
1 polymer ?
#
loop_
_entity_poly.entity_id
_entity_poly.type
_entity_poly.pdbx_seq_one_letter_code
_entity_poly.pdbx_strand_id
1 'polypeptide(L)'
;MSWNSRTPPPPSYEETNLPVILGIVIPPLILVVSWYARKWYLADKLKRTGIGKGAPGFQTGVRQVRITPEIAERLRRGEDVSPAEIEAASRAADAAPPPPPPRPYGDIVEVDLRGQNNTTSEDEPNEWVSEYITKKKSKAKGKRR
;
A
#
# COMPACT_ATOMS: atom_id res chain seq x y z
N MET A 1 34.32 51.27 -59.27
CA MET A 1 34.16 50.03 -58.47
C MET A 1 33.92 50.42 -57.02
N SER A 2 32.66 50.46 -56.57
CA SER A 2 32.34 50.74 -55.17
C SER A 2 32.23 49.42 -54.41
N TRP A 3 33.21 49.15 -53.54
CA TRP A 3 33.14 48.05 -52.58
C TRP A 3 32.12 48.39 -51.50
N ASN A 4 30.95 47.75 -51.55
CA ASN A 4 29.98 47.81 -50.46
C ASN A 4 30.48 46.91 -49.33
N SER A 5 31.13 47.50 -48.32
CA SER A 5 31.47 46.83 -47.07
C SER A 5 30.21 46.60 -46.22
N ARG A 6 29.46 45.54 -46.52
CA ARG A 6 28.44 45.04 -45.59
C ARG A 6 29.16 44.32 -44.46
N THR A 7 29.20 44.93 -43.29
CA THR A 7 29.55 44.20 -42.07
C THR A 7 28.44 43.17 -41.80
N PRO A 8 28.78 41.93 -41.42
CA PRO A 8 27.77 40.97 -41.00
C PRO A 8 27.04 41.50 -39.77
N PRO A 9 25.73 41.22 -39.62
CA PRO A 9 25.01 41.55 -38.40
C PRO A 9 25.68 40.84 -37.21
N PRO A 10 25.66 41.45 -36.01
CA PRO A 10 26.17 40.80 -34.82
C PRO A 10 25.41 39.49 -34.57
N PRO A 11 26.07 38.44 -34.04
CA PRO A 11 25.40 37.19 -33.71
C PRO A 11 24.26 37.47 -32.75
N SER A 12 23.16 36.75 -32.93
CA SER A 12 22.00 36.89 -32.06
C SER A 12 22.37 36.46 -30.63
N TYR A 13 21.71 37.07 -29.64
CA TYR A 13 21.94 36.74 -28.22
C TYR A 13 21.63 35.26 -27.91
N GLU A 14 20.77 34.64 -28.71
CA GLU A 14 20.41 33.23 -28.56
C GLU A 14 21.56 32.29 -28.93
N GLU A 15 22.24 32.52 -30.06
CA GLU A 15 23.33 31.66 -30.54
C GLU A 15 24.53 31.62 -29.59
N THR A 16 24.80 32.74 -28.89
CA THR A 16 25.93 32.85 -27.97
C THR A 16 25.62 32.30 -26.57
N ASN A 17 24.38 32.39 -26.10
CA ASN A 17 24.00 31.98 -24.74
C ASN A 17 23.35 30.60 -24.65
N LEU A 18 22.92 30.01 -25.78
CA LEU A 18 22.41 28.64 -25.85
C LEU A 18 23.23 27.61 -25.08
N PRO A 19 24.58 27.49 -25.25
CA PRO A 19 25.34 26.49 -24.51
C PRO A 19 25.32 26.72 -22.99
N VAL A 20 25.27 27.97 -22.53
CA VAL A 20 25.18 28.33 -21.11
C VAL A 20 23.80 27.99 -20.56
N ILE A 21 22.74 28.33 -21.30
CA ILE A 21 21.35 28.03 -20.91
C ILE A 21 21.14 26.51 -20.85
N LEU A 22 21.63 25.74 -21.83
CA LEU A 22 21.61 24.28 -21.81
C LEU A 22 22.34 23.71 -20.59
N GLY A 23 23.52 24.24 -20.26
CA GLY A 23 24.28 23.85 -19.07
C GLY A 23 23.53 24.09 -17.75
N ILE A 24 22.66 25.10 -17.69
CA ILE A 24 21.85 25.42 -16.50
C ILE A 24 20.55 24.60 -16.46
N VAL A 25 19.92 24.35 -17.61
CA VAL A 25 18.60 23.70 -17.71
C VAL A 25 18.69 22.17 -17.69
N ILE A 26 19.73 21.59 -18.30
CA ILE A 26 19.87 20.13 -18.39
C ILE A 26 19.98 19.46 -17.00
N PRO A 27 20.81 19.94 -16.05
CA PRO A 27 20.96 19.27 -14.75
C PRO A 27 19.65 19.16 -13.94
N PRO A 28 18.85 20.23 -13.71
CA PRO A 28 17.61 20.09 -12.98
C PRO A 28 16.59 19.22 -13.72
N LEU A 29 16.56 19.27 -15.07
CA LEU A 29 15.69 18.41 -15.86
C LEU A 29 16.00 16.92 -15.64
N ILE A 30 17.28 16.55 -15.68
CA ILE A 30 17.71 15.17 -15.43
C ILE A 30 17.32 14.72 -14.01
N LEU A 31 17.45 15.59 -13.01
CA LEU A 31 17.05 15.26 -11.64
C LEU A 31 15.55 14.98 -11.52
N VAL A 32 14.72 15.80 -12.15
CA VAL A 32 13.25 15.62 -12.14
C VAL A 32 12.87 14.32 -12.85
N VAL A 33 13.47 14.05 -14.01
CA VAL A 33 13.22 12.81 -14.78
C VAL A 33 13.66 11.58 -13.98
N SER A 34 14.86 11.62 -13.39
CA SER A 34 15.39 10.53 -12.56
C SER A 34 14.52 10.26 -11.33
N TRP A 35 14.03 11.33 -10.68
CA TRP A 35 13.11 11.21 -9.55
C TRP A 35 11.78 10.56 -9.96
N TYR A 36 11.21 10.96 -11.08
CA TYR A 36 9.97 10.37 -11.60
C TYR A 36 10.15 8.91 -12.00
N ALA A 37 11.25 8.58 -12.69
CA ALA A 37 11.60 7.21 -13.07
C ALA A 37 11.76 6.31 -11.82
N ARG A 38 12.44 6.80 -10.78
CA ARG A 38 12.58 6.08 -9.51
C ARG A 38 11.23 5.84 -8.83
N LYS A 39 10.36 6.85 -8.80
CA LYS A 39 9.03 6.75 -8.20
C LYS A 39 8.19 5.68 -8.92
N TRP A 40 8.19 5.69 -10.25
CA TRP A 40 7.50 4.69 -11.06
C TRP A 40 8.08 3.28 -10.88
N TYR A 41 9.40 3.15 -10.90
CA TYR A 41 10.08 1.87 -10.68
C TYR A 41 9.73 1.26 -9.32
N LEU A 42 9.74 2.05 -8.25
CA LEU A 42 9.37 1.57 -6.92
C LEU A 42 7.90 1.16 -6.84
N ALA A 43 7.00 1.92 -7.47
CA ALA A 43 5.58 1.58 -7.52
C ALA A 43 5.35 0.25 -8.26
N ASP A 44 6.00 0.04 -9.41
CA ASP A 44 5.89 -1.20 -10.17
C ASP A 44 6.53 -2.39 -9.42
N LYS A 45 7.68 -2.16 -8.77
CA LYS A 45 8.31 -3.16 -7.92
C LYS A 45 7.42 -3.57 -6.75
N LEU A 46 6.77 -2.62 -6.07
CA LEU A 46 5.80 -2.93 -5.02
C LEU A 46 4.57 -3.65 -5.58
N LYS A 47 4.12 -3.33 -6.79
CA LYS A 47 3.05 -4.09 -7.42
C LYS A 47 3.46 -5.53 -7.70
N ARG A 48 4.72 -5.83 -7.99
CA ARG A 48 5.19 -7.19 -8.30
C ARG A 48 5.56 -8.00 -7.06
N THR A 49 6.27 -7.38 -6.11
CA THR A 49 6.90 -8.03 -4.96
C THR A 49 6.54 -7.37 -3.63
N GLY A 50 5.50 -6.54 -3.60
CA GLY A 50 5.11 -5.80 -2.40
C GLY A 50 4.58 -6.68 -1.28
N ILE A 51 4.65 -6.12 -0.07
CA ILE A 51 4.09 -6.71 1.15
C ILE A 51 2.60 -6.98 0.91
N GLY A 52 2.19 -8.25 1.01
CA GLY A 52 0.80 -8.70 0.75
C GLY A 52 0.62 -9.58 -0.49
N LYS A 53 1.61 -9.67 -1.39
CA LYS A 53 1.63 -10.66 -2.50
C LYS A 53 2.18 -12.04 -2.12
N GLY A 54 2.68 -12.17 -0.88
CA GLY A 54 3.17 -13.41 -0.29
C GLY A 54 4.49 -13.89 -0.88
N ALA A 55 5.02 -14.96 -0.28
CA ALA A 55 6.19 -15.63 -0.80
C ALA A 55 5.87 -16.30 -2.15
N PRO A 56 6.83 -16.39 -3.09
CA PRO A 56 6.66 -17.15 -4.32
C PRO A 56 6.21 -18.58 -3.98
N GLY A 57 5.04 -18.99 -4.50
CA GLY A 57 4.45 -20.32 -4.24
C GLY A 57 3.41 -20.36 -3.11
N PHE A 58 3.20 -19.28 -2.36
CA PHE A 58 2.07 -19.14 -1.44
C PHE A 58 0.94 -18.33 -2.09
N GLN A 59 -0.25 -18.92 -2.20
CA GLN A 59 -1.44 -18.22 -2.71
C GLN A 59 -1.89 -17.19 -1.67
N THR A 60 -1.42 -15.96 -1.81
CA THR A 60 -1.82 -14.82 -0.98
C THR A 60 -2.35 -13.69 -1.88
N GLY A 61 -3.06 -12.74 -1.29
CA GLY A 61 -3.80 -11.73 -2.08
C GLY A 61 -5.15 -12.23 -2.61
N VAL A 62 -5.67 -13.33 -2.05
CA VAL A 62 -7.07 -13.73 -2.27
C VAL A 62 -8.00 -12.63 -1.77
N ARG A 63 -8.94 -12.24 -2.62
CA ARG A 63 -9.96 -11.24 -2.28
C ARG A 63 -10.84 -11.82 -1.18
N GLN A 64 -11.02 -11.07 -0.10
CA GLN A 64 -12.02 -11.41 0.91
C GLN A 64 -13.41 -11.24 0.29
N VAL A 65 -14.14 -12.34 0.20
CA VAL A 65 -15.54 -12.36 -0.27
C VAL A 65 -16.44 -12.19 0.95
N ARG A 66 -17.45 -11.30 0.84
CA ARG A 66 -18.46 -11.15 1.89
C ARG A 66 -19.40 -12.34 1.81
N ILE A 67 -19.42 -13.15 2.86
CA ILE A 67 -20.29 -14.32 2.95
C ILE A 67 -21.64 -13.89 3.53
N THR A 68 -22.74 -14.38 2.96
CA THR A 68 -24.09 -14.17 3.50
C THR A 68 -24.26 -14.85 4.87
N PRO A 69 -25.12 -14.33 5.76
CA PRO A 69 -25.30 -14.92 7.09
C PRO A 69 -25.75 -16.40 7.02
N GLU A 70 -26.59 -16.76 6.05
CA GLU A 70 -27.06 -18.13 5.84
C GLU A 70 -25.90 -19.10 5.51
N ILE A 71 -25.01 -18.71 4.59
CA ILE A 71 -23.85 -19.53 4.25
C ILE A 71 -22.85 -19.55 5.40
N ALA A 72 -22.71 -18.45 6.15
CA ALA A 72 -21.84 -18.42 7.33
C ALA A 72 -22.32 -19.40 8.41
N GLU A 73 -23.62 -19.55 8.62
CA GLU A 73 -24.19 -20.54 9.55
C GLU A 73 -23.97 -21.98 9.08
N ARG A 74 -24.15 -22.26 7.78
CA ARG A 74 -23.89 -23.59 7.20
C ARG A 74 -22.42 -23.98 7.32
N LEU A 75 -21.50 -23.05 7.04
CA LEU A 75 -20.07 -23.25 7.25
C LEU A 75 -19.72 -23.49 8.73
N ARG A 76 -20.35 -22.77 9.67
CA ARG A 76 -20.16 -22.99 11.12
C ARG A 76 -20.67 -24.36 11.57
N ARG A 77 -21.71 -24.89 10.93
CA ARG A 77 -22.25 -26.23 11.18
C ARG A 77 -21.33 -27.34 10.61
N GLY A 78 -20.37 -26.99 9.75
CA GLY A 78 -19.50 -27.94 9.07
C GLY A 78 -20.15 -28.59 7.85
N GLU A 79 -21.17 -27.96 7.27
CA GLU A 79 -21.77 -28.41 6.01
C GLU A 79 -20.85 -28.04 4.84
N ASP A 80 -20.71 -28.93 3.84
CA ASP A 80 -19.83 -28.74 2.70
C ASP A 80 -20.50 -27.81 1.67
N VAL A 81 -20.06 -26.56 1.62
CA VAL A 81 -20.63 -25.52 0.74
C VAL A 81 -19.71 -25.33 -0.47
N SER A 82 -20.26 -25.49 -1.68
CA SER A 82 -19.48 -25.35 -2.90
C SER A 82 -19.04 -23.89 -3.14
N PRO A 83 -17.87 -23.65 -3.76
CA PRO A 83 -17.42 -22.29 -4.09
C PRO A 83 -18.42 -21.51 -4.97
N ALA A 84 -19.12 -22.22 -5.86
CA ALA A 84 -20.14 -21.62 -6.74
C ALA A 84 -21.34 -21.07 -5.96
N GLU A 85 -21.75 -21.74 -4.87
CA GLU A 85 -22.82 -21.26 -3.97
C GLU A 85 -22.40 -19.99 -3.23
N ILE A 86 -21.16 -19.93 -2.76
CA ILE A 86 -20.60 -18.75 -2.07
C ILE A 86 -20.58 -17.54 -3.02
N GLU A 87 -20.16 -17.75 -4.27
CA GLU A 87 -20.13 -16.69 -5.28
C GLU A 87 -21.54 -16.22 -5.66
N ALA A 88 -22.48 -17.16 -5.85
CA ALA A 88 -23.87 -16.83 -6.18
C ALA A 88 -24.53 -16.04 -5.05
N ALA A 89 -24.33 -16.45 -3.79
CA ALA A 89 -24.85 -15.77 -2.62
C ALA A 89 -24.20 -14.39 -2.41
N SER A 90 -22.88 -14.27 -2.60
CA SER A 90 -22.18 -12.98 -2.53
C SER A 90 -22.70 -12.02 -3.62
N ARG A 91 -22.91 -12.51 -4.84
CA ARG A 91 -23.44 -11.68 -5.94
C ARG A 91 -24.87 -11.24 -5.69
N ALA A 92 -25.70 -12.12 -5.12
CA ALA A 92 -27.06 -11.77 -4.71
C ALA A 92 -27.07 -10.71 -3.60
N ALA A 93 -26.15 -10.81 -2.63
CA ALA A 93 -26.02 -9.83 -1.54
C ALA A 93 -25.52 -8.46 -2.03
N ASP A 94 -24.61 -8.43 -3.01
CA ASP A 94 -24.14 -7.18 -3.62
C ASP A 94 -25.24 -6.46 -4.44
N ALA A 95 -26.21 -7.20 -4.97
CA ALA A 95 -27.35 -6.65 -5.70
C ALA A 95 -28.47 -6.13 -4.77
N ALA A 96 -28.51 -6.58 -3.51
CA ALA A 96 -29.43 -6.07 -2.52
C ALA A 96 -28.98 -4.68 -2.03
N PRO A 97 -29.92 -3.75 -1.76
CA PRO A 97 -29.56 -2.47 -1.16
C PRO A 97 -28.82 -2.72 0.16
N PRO A 98 -27.74 -1.96 0.45
CA PRO A 98 -26.99 -2.15 1.67
C PRO A 98 -27.93 -2.00 2.87
N PRO A 99 -27.76 -2.80 3.94
CA PRO A 99 -28.53 -2.60 5.15
C PRO A 99 -28.34 -1.16 5.61
N PRO A 100 -29.38 -0.52 6.18
CA PRO A 100 -29.28 0.83 6.68
C PRO A 100 -28.06 0.94 7.60
N PRO A 101 -27.26 2.02 7.51
CA PRO A 101 -26.10 2.18 8.37
C PRO A 101 -26.56 2.06 9.83
N PRO A 102 -25.76 1.40 10.70
CA PRO A 102 -26.08 1.35 12.12
C PRO A 102 -26.30 2.78 12.61
N ARG A 103 -27.47 3.02 13.22
CA ARG A 103 -27.81 4.35 13.72
C ARG A 103 -26.71 4.77 14.71
N PRO A 104 -26.15 5.98 14.59
CA PRO A 104 -25.05 6.42 15.45
C PRO A 104 -25.46 6.66 16.92
N TYR A 105 -26.71 6.34 17.31
CA TYR A 105 -27.23 6.59 18.65
C TYR A 105 -28.15 5.48 19.14
N GLY A 106 -27.75 4.86 20.26
CA GLY A 106 -28.67 4.34 21.27
C GLY A 106 -29.14 2.89 21.12
N ASP A 107 -28.24 1.93 21.18
CA ASP A 107 -28.41 0.82 22.14
C ASP A 107 -27.04 0.19 22.38
N ILE A 108 -26.38 0.65 23.45
CA ILE A 108 -25.19 -0.01 23.97
C ILE A 108 -25.72 -1.26 24.66
N VAL A 109 -25.78 -2.38 23.95
CA VAL A 109 -25.78 -3.67 24.63
C VAL A 109 -24.39 -3.76 25.27
N GLU A 110 -24.34 -3.49 26.56
CA GLU A 110 -23.16 -3.70 27.41
C GLU A 110 -22.90 -5.21 27.43
N VAL A 111 -22.22 -5.72 26.40
CA VAL A 111 -21.66 -7.07 26.43
C VAL A 111 -20.51 -6.99 27.41
N ASP A 112 -20.76 -7.48 28.61
CA ASP A 112 -19.84 -7.44 29.74
C ASP A 112 -18.64 -8.38 29.47
N LEU A 113 -17.70 -7.92 28.64
CA LEU A 113 -16.46 -8.64 28.28
C LEU A 113 -15.42 -8.60 29.41
N ARG A 114 -15.76 -8.06 30.58
CA ARG A 114 -14.84 -7.82 31.69
C ARG A 114 -14.35 -9.09 32.38
N GLY A 115 -14.88 -10.26 32.03
CA GLY A 115 -14.46 -11.56 32.55
C GLY A 115 -13.33 -12.28 31.80
N GLN A 116 -12.91 -11.83 30.62
CA GLN A 116 -11.99 -12.61 29.76
C GLN A 116 -10.51 -12.20 29.78
N ASN A 117 -10.13 -11.12 30.48
CA ASN A 117 -8.76 -10.60 30.41
C ASN A 117 -7.83 -11.05 31.55
N ASN A 118 -8.28 -11.98 32.40
CA ASN A 118 -7.46 -12.51 33.50
C ASN A 118 -7.13 -14.00 33.36
N THR A 119 -7.00 -14.49 32.12
CA THR A 119 -6.13 -15.64 31.88
C THR A 119 -4.79 -15.08 31.45
N THR A 120 -3.94 -14.83 32.46
CA THR A 120 -2.49 -14.78 32.29
C THR A 120 -2.11 -16.06 31.53
N SER A 121 -2.00 -15.97 30.21
CA SER A 121 -1.23 -16.92 29.44
C SER A 121 0.20 -16.67 29.89
N GLU A 122 0.67 -17.53 30.80
CA GLU A 122 2.09 -17.68 31.09
C GLU A 122 2.83 -17.68 29.76
N ASP A 123 3.95 -16.96 29.73
CA ASP A 123 4.88 -16.90 28.61
C ASP A 123 5.43 -18.32 28.31
N GLU A 124 4.61 -19.17 27.70
CA GLU A 124 5.05 -20.36 27.01
C GLU A 124 5.89 -19.85 25.84
N PRO A 125 7.21 -20.08 25.84
CA PRO A 125 8.06 -19.65 24.75
C PRO A 125 7.59 -20.38 23.50
N ASN A 126 6.92 -19.67 22.61
CA ASN A 126 6.42 -20.23 21.37
C ASN A 126 7.58 -20.86 20.59
N GLU A 127 7.69 -22.19 20.66
CA GLU A 127 8.81 -22.98 20.12
C GLU A 127 8.97 -22.79 18.60
N TRP A 128 7.89 -22.37 17.94
CA TRP A 128 7.85 -22.11 16.50
C TRP A 128 8.52 -20.80 16.10
N VAL A 129 8.72 -19.87 17.03
CA VAL A 129 9.35 -18.59 16.77
C VAL A 129 10.69 -18.57 17.48
N SER A 130 11.75 -18.67 16.68
CA SER A 130 13.13 -18.58 17.15
C SER A 130 13.34 -17.38 18.08
N GLU A 131 14.00 -17.63 19.22
CA GLU A 131 14.22 -16.67 20.31
C GLU A 131 14.90 -15.35 19.89
N TYR A 132 15.58 -15.33 18.73
CA TYR A 132 16.23 -14.12 18.22
C TYR A 132 15.22 -13.07 17.72
N ILE A 133 13.99 -13.46 17.38
CA ILE A 133 12.93 -12.55 16.88
C ILE A 133 12.14 -11.95 18.04
N THR A 134 11.91 -12.72 19.10
CA THR A 134 11.05 -12.34 20.23
C THR A 134 11.72 -11.37 21.20
N LYS A 135 13.06 -11.29 21.21
CA LYS A 135 13.81 -10.31 22.02
C LYS A 135 13.64 -8.90 21.47
N LYS A 136 12.60 -8.20 21.93
CA LYS A 136 12.32 -6.79 21.64
C LYS A 136 13.47 -5.92 22.18
N LYS A 137 14.40 -5.50 21.31
CA LYS A 137 15.51 -4.60 21.66
C LYS A 137 14.95 -3.24 22.11
N SER A 138 14.88 -3.00 23.41
CA SER A 138 14.50 -1.71 23.97
C SER A 138 15.56 -0.66 23.60
N LYS A 139 15.18 0.33 22.79
CA LYS A 139 16.07 1.46 22.48
C LYS A 139 16.16 2.36 23.72
N ALA A 140 17.32 2.39 24.36
CA ALA A 140 17.63 3.35 25.41
C ALA A 140 17.50 4.78 24.86
N LYS A 141 16.51 5.52 25.37
CA LYS A 141 16.24 6.91 25.00
C LYS A 141 17.29 7.80 25.68
N GLY A 142 18.25 8.31 24.90
CA GLY A 142 19.32 9.18 25.38
C GLY A 142 18.78 10.48 26.00
N LYS A 143 19.21 10.76 27.23
CA LYS A 143 18.92 11.98 27.99
C LYS A 143 19.82 13.10 27.48
N ARG A 144 19.27 14.10 26.78
CA ARG A 144 20.02 15.32 26.42
C ARG A 144 20.25 16.14 27.69
N ARG A 145 21.50 16.50 27.95
CA ARG A 145 21.92 17.58 28.85
C ARG A 145 21.91 18.89 28.07
#